data_AF-A0A117MA36-F1
#
_entry.id   AF-A0A117MA36-F1
#
_cell.length_a   1.000
_cell.length_b   1.000
_cell.length_c   1.000
_cell.angle_alpha   90.00
_cell.angle_beta   90.00
_cell.angle_gamma   90.00
#
_symmetry.space_group_name_H-M   'P 1'
#
loop_
_entity.id
_entity.type
_entity.pdbx_description
1 polymer ?
#
loop_
_entity_poly.entity_id
_entity_poly.type
_entity_poly.pdbx_seq_one_letter_code
_entity_poly.pdbx_strand_id
1 'polypeptide(L)'
;PHLHMEVRDMGSELYINPGYYFDLGNPESEVQILEIRAGGRAYRLDAGANPLIEVTEGTSLSVRTHVRLRHNVSPRRIDLFIGDLLVYQIDFSHFTEDERYMVDNVYVNSTETIYWFLLKTQNEDNIITVNRWDSVDLSEVQQARIVVRDHWGNSTERTFRILLQR
;
A
#
# COMPACT_ATOMS: atom_id res chain seq x y z
N PRO A 1 15.27 10.37 23.00
CA PRO A 1 15.89 9.04 22.87
C PRO A 1 14.92 8.03 22.26
N HIS A 2 15.33 7.37 21.17
CA HIS A 2 14.59 6.27 20.54
C HIS A 2 15.53 5.06 20.38
N LEU A 3 14.95 3.86 20.25
CA LEU A 3 15.66 2.63 19.93
C LEU A 3 15.37 2.28 18.47
N HIS A 4 16.40 2.22 17.63
CA HIS A 4 16.30 1.66 16.28
C HIS A 4 16.60 0.15 16.36
N MET A 5 15.79 -0.66 15.69
CA MET A 5 15.90 -2.10 15.73
C MET A 5 15.62 -2.71 14.36
N GLU A 6 16.44 -3.68 13.99
CA GLU A 6 16.33 -4.41 12.73
C GLU A 6 16.45 -5.90 13.04
N VAL A 7 15.62 -6.71 12.40
CA VAL A 7 15.78 -8.17 12.39
C VAL A 7 16.21 -8.56 10.99
N ARG A 8 17.30 -9.32 10.90
CA ARG A 8 17.86 -9.78 9.64
C ARG A 8 18.01 -11.29 9.63
N ASP A 9 18.06 -11.86 8.44
CA ASP A 9 18.50 -13.24 8.27
C ASP A 9 20.01 -13.40 8.60
N MET A 10 20.48 -14.65 8.66
CA MET A 10 21.90 -14.93 8.98
C MET A 10 22.87 -14.37 7.93
N GLY A 11 22.45 -14.24 6.67
CA GLY A 11 23.23 -13.64 5.59
C GLY A 11 23.25 -12.11 5.64
N SER A 12 22.38 -11.47 6.43
CA SER A 12 22.13 -10.02 6.42
C SER A 12 21.64 -9.48 5.07
N GLU A 13 21.05 -10.33 4.25
CA GLU A 13 20.50 -10.00 2.93
C GLU A 13 19.04 -9.57 3.02
N LEU A 14 18.30 -10.11 3.99
CA LEU A 14 16.88 -9.86 4.20
C LEU A 14 16.65 -9.10 5.49
N TYR A 15 15.95 -7.98 5.38
CA TYR A 15 15.29 -7.30 6.48
C TYR A 15 13.93 -7.93 6.71
N ILE A 16 13.67 -8.30 7.95
CA ILE A 16 12.41 -8.92 8.36
C ILE A 16 11.72 -7.97 9.33
N ASN A 17 10.40 -7.83 9.19
CA ASN A 17 9.62 -7.00 10.10
C ASN A 17 9.84 -7.45 11.56
N PRO A 18 10.38 -6.57 12.44
CA PRO A 18 10.65 -6.93 13.83
C PRO A 18 9.39 -7.35 14.59
N GLY A 19 8.21 -6.87 14.19
CA GLY A 19 6.93 -7.21 14.82
C GLY A 19 6.59 -8.70 14.81
N TYR A 20 7.29 -9.54 14.03
CA TYR A 20 7.15 -10.99 14.10
C TYR A 20 7.89 -11.65 15.27
N TYR A 21 8.88 -10.96 15.86
CA TYR A 21 9.77 -11.53 16.88
C TYR A 21 9.56 -10.92 18.26
N PHE A 22 8.86 -9.79 18.33
CA PHE A 22 8.55 -9.11 19.59
C PHE A 22 7.06 -9.21 19.88
N ASP A 23 6.74 -9.55 21.13
CA ASP A 23 5.39 -9.33 21.65
C ASP A 23 5.23 -7.83 21.91
N LEU A 24 4.56 -7.15 20.97
CA LEU A 24 4.26 -5.73 21.04
C LEU A 24 2.92 -5.46 21.77
N GLY A 25 2.28 -6.50 22.31
CA GLY A 25 0.91 -6.45 22.78
C GLY A 25 -0.09 -6.19 21.64
N ASN A 26 -1.30 -5.80 22.01
CA ASN A 26 -2.38 -5.43 21.09
C ASN A 26 -2.81 -3.98 21.36
N PRO A 27 -2.03 -2.99 20.92
CA PRO A 27 -2.43 -1.60 21.07
C PRO A 27 -3.69 -1.33 20.25
N GLU A 28 -4.51 -0.37 20.70
CA GLU A 28 -5.61 0.15 19.90
C GLU A 28 -5.05 0.92 18.70
N SER A 29 -4.99 0.26 17.54
CA SER A 29 -4.62 0.85 16.26
C SER A 29 -5.84 1.06 15.37
N GLU A 30 -5.78 2.10 14.53
CA GLU A 30 -6.82 2.39 13.55
C GLU A 30 -6.20 2.50 12.15
N VAL A 31 -6.64 1.66 11.22
CA VAL A 31 -6.20 1.75 9.81
C VAL A 31 -7.06 2.76 9.07
N GLN A 32 -6.45 3.78 8.49
CA GLN A 32 -7.17 4.82 7.74
C GLN A 32 -6.71 4.89 6.28
N ILE A 33 -7.64 4.60 5.36
CA ILE A 33 -7.50 4.86 3.92
C ILE A 33 -8.19 6.20 3.63
N LEU A 34 -7.41 7.21 3.22
CA LEU A 34 -7.89 8.58 3.14
C LEU A 34 -8.22 8.99 1.70
N GLU A 35 -7.25 8.83 0.82
CA GLU A 35 -7.31 9.33 -0.56
C GLU A 35 -6.62 8.36 -1.50
N ILE A 36 -7.03 8.40 -2.76
CA ILE A 36 -6.32 7.80 -3.87
C ILE A 36 -6.03 8.88 -4.90
N ARG A 37 -4.83 8.84 -5.48
CA ARG A 37 -4.37 9.79 -6.47
C ARG A 37 -4.14 9.06 -7.78
N ALA A 38 -4.72 9.59 -8.85
CA ALA A 38 -4.53 9.12 -10.22
C ALA A 38 -4.24 10.33 -11.11
N GLY A 39 -3.10 10.31 -11.83
CA GLY A 39 -2.80 11.33 -12.84
C GLY A 39 -2.76 12.76 -12.28
N GLY A 40 -2.32 12.91 -11.03
CA GLY A 40 -2.27 14.20 -10.31
C GLY A 40 -3.59 14.64 -9.66
N ARG A 41 -4.71 13.96 -9.91
CA ARG A 41 -5.99 14.22 -9.23
C ARG A 41 -6.12 13.35 -7.99
N ALA A 42 -6.60 13.92 -6.88
CA ALA A 42 -6.86 13.20 -5.64
C ALA A 42 -8.36 13.02 -5.42
N TYR A 43 -8.74 11.81 -5.02
CA TYR A 43 -10.12 11.38 -4.76
C TYR A 43 -10.20 10.92 -3.30
N ARG A 44 -11.16 11.44 -2.55
CA ARG A 44 -11.40 10.98 -1.17
C ARG A 44 -12.05 9.61 -1.17
N LEU A 45 -11.60 8.76 -0.25
CA LEU A 45 -12.13 7.41 0.00
C LEU A 45 -12.82 7.35 1.36
N ASP A 46 -13.69 8.34 1.63
CA ASP A 46 -14.50 8.37 2.85
C ASP A 46 -15.46 7.15 2.89
N ALA A 47 -15.93 6.78 4.09
CA ALA A 47 -16.88 5.68 4.22
C ALA A 47 -18.16 5.95 3.40
N GLY A 48 -18.53 5.02 2.51
CA GLY A 48 -19.67 5.16 1.61
C GLY A 48 -19.40 5.99 0.33
N ALA A 49 -18.21 6.57 0.18
CA ALA A 49 -17.80 7.16 -1.09
C ALA A 49 -17.53 6.05 -2.13
N ASN A 50 -17.90 6.30 -3.40
CA ASN A 50 -17.58 5.42 -4.52
C ASN A 50 -17.19 6.23 -5.77
N PRO A 51 -16.06 6.97 -5.70
CA PRO A 51 -15.63 7.85 -6.77
C PRO A 51 -15.29 7.04 -8.03
N LEU A 52 -15.52 7.65 -9.20
CA LEU A 52 -14.98 7.14 -10.46
C LEU A 52 -13.57 7.72 -10.66
N ILE A 53 -12.59 6.84 -10.78
CA ILE A 53 -11.20 7.16 -11.02
C ILE A 53 -10.89 6.84 -12.47
N GLU A 54 -10.52 7.88 -13.20
CA GLU A 54 -10.15 7.77 -14.60
C GLU A 54 -8.63 7.67 -14.69
N VAL A 55 -8.15 6.62 -15.35
CA VAL A 55 -6.73 6.36 -15.56
C VAL A 55 -6.43 6.28 -17.05
N THR A 56 -5.20 6.59 -17.44
CA THR A 56 -4.63 6.27 -18.75
C THR A 56 -3.55 5.19 -18.59
N GLU A 57 -3.01 4.65 -19.68
CA GLU A 57 -1.97 3.61 -19.63
C GLU A 57 -0.77 4.03 -18.75
N GLY A 58 -0.31 5.27 -18.91
CA GLY A 58 0.80 5.86 -18.16
C GLY A 58 0.41 6.54 -16.83
N THR A 59 -0.85 6.46 -16.41
CA THR A 59 -1.28 7.13 -15.17
C THR A 59 -0.66 6.46 -13.94
N SER A 60 0.06 7.24 -13.14
CA SER A 60 0.50 6.82 -11.81
C SER A 60 -0.71 6.74 -10.87
N LEU A 61 -0.72 5.69 -10.05
CA LEU A 61 -1.75 5.45 -9.04
C LEU A 61 -1.09 5.35 -7.67
N SER A 62 -1.58 6.08 -6.68
CA SER A 62 -1.10 5.96 -5.31
C SER A 62 -2.21 6.14 -4.28
N VAL A 63 -2.07 5.53 -3.11
CA VAL A 63 -3.02 5.62 -2.01
C VAL A 63 -2.38 6.30 -0.80
N ARG A 64 -3.10 7.25 -0.20
CA ARG A 64 -2.76 7.83 1.09
C ARG A 64 -3.42 7.01 2.19
N THR A 65 -2.59 6.34 2.98
CA THR A 65 -3.05 5.51 4.10
C THR A 65 -2.06 5.57 5.25
N HIS A 66 -2.54 5.34 6.47
CA HIS A 66 -1.66 5.16 7.63
C HIS A 66 -2.33 4.29 8.69
N VAL A 67 -1.53 3.73 9.59
CA VAL A 67 -2.01 3.11 10.81
C VAL A 67 -1.82 4.12 11.94
N ARG A 68 -2.92 4.60 12.48
CA ARG A 68 -2.94 5.54 13.60
C ARG A 68 -2.72 4.79 14.90
N LEU A 69 -1.68 5.20 15.61
CA LEU A 69 -1.32 4.80 16.96
C LEU A 69 -0.94 6.06 17.74
N ARG A 70 -0.24 5.93 18.89
CA ARG A 70 0.43 7.07 19.53
C ARG A 70 1.32 7.85 18.56
N HIS A 71 1.99 7.14 17.65
CA HIS A 71 2.70 7.67 16.50
C HIS A 71 2.22 6.94 15.25
N ASN A 72 2.08 7.63 14.13
CA ASN A 72 1.68 6.97 12.88
C ASN A 72 2.75 5.96 12.46
N VAL A 73 2.31 4.77 12.05
CA VAL A 73 3.20 3.75 11.49
C VAL A 73 2.72 3.35 10.10
N SER A 74 3.65 2.85 9.29
CA SER A 74 3.31 2.24 8.00
C SER A 74 2.37 1.05 8.21
N PRO A 75 1.49 0.76 7.24
CA PRO A 75 0.73 -0.48 7.25
C PRO A 75 1.66 -1.67 7.05
N ARG A 76 1.19 -2.85 7.47
CA ARG A 76 1.86 -4.12 7.16
C ARG A 76 1.67 -4.48 5.70
N ARG A 77 0.46 -4.28 5.17
CA ARG A 77 0.10 -4.74 3.83
C ARG A 77 -0.98 -3.86 3.21
N ILE A 78 -0.87 -3.66 1.90
CA ILE A 78 -1.84 -2.95 1.06
C ILE A 78 -2.17 -3.85 -0.13
N ASP A 79 -3.46 -4.18 -0.29
CA ASP A 79 -3.97 -4.94 -1.43
C ASP A 79 -4.86 -4.03 -2.29
N LEU A 80 -4.72 -4.12 -3.61
CA LEU A 80 -5.64 -3.54 -4.58
C LEU A 80 -6.30 -4.66 -5.38
N PHE A 81 -7.62 -4.66 -5.38
CA PHE A 81 -8.44 -5.54 -6.18
C PHE A 81 -9.20 -4.77 -7.25
N ILE A 82 -9.36 -5.38 -8.42
CA ILE A 82 -10.28 -4.92 -9.46
C ILE A 82 -11.19 -6.11 -9.79
N GLY A 83 -12.49 -5.93 -9.59
CA GLY A 83 -13.42 -7.05 -9.42
C GLY A 83 -12.97 -7.96 -8.27
N ASP A 84 -12.89 -9.26 -8.56
CA ASP A 84 -12.39 -10.28 -7.62
C ASP A 84 -10.89 -10.56 -7.76
N LEU A 85 -10.21 -9.94 -8.72
CA LEU A 85 -8.79 -10.16 -8.97
C LEU A 85 -7.94 -9.29 -8.06
N LEU A 86 -6.99 -9.89 -7.34
CA LEU A 86 -5.90 -9.17 -6.69
C LEU A 86 -4.89 -8.73 -7.76
N VAL A 87 -4.83 -7.43 -8.01
CA VAL A 87 -4.05 -6.83 -9.11
C VAL A 87 -2.72 -6.32 -8.61
N TYR A 88 -2.68 -5.77 -7.40
CA TYR A 88 -1.45 -5.21 -6.85
C TYR A 88 -1.38 -5.45 -5.34
N GLN A 89 -0.19 -5.74 -4.84
CA GLN A 89 0.05 -5.95 -3.41
C GLN A 89 1.39 -5.37 -2.99
N ILE A 90 1.38 -4.68 -1.86
CA ILE A 90 2.57 -4.26 -1.12
C ILE A 90 2.55 -5.00 0.22
N ASP A 91 3.59 -5.76 0.53
CA ASP A 91 3.73 -6.51 1.78
C ASP A 91 5.07 -6.19 2.46
N PHE A 92 5.01 -5.50 3.61
CA PHE A 92 6.18 -5.11 4.40
C PHE A 92 6.58 -6.18 5.43
N SER A 93 6.34 -7.45 5.12
CA SER A 93 6.81 -8.57 5.94
C SER A 93 8.33 -8.70 5.91
N HIS A 94 8.94 -8.50 4.75
CA HIS A 94 10.38 -8.55 4.53
C HIS A 94 10.77 -7.80 3.25
N PHE A 95 12.05 -7.45 3.12
CA PHE A 95 12.65 -6.84 1.93
C PHE A 95 14.16 -7.09 1.90
N THR A 96 14.79 -6.96 0.75
CA THR A 96 16.25 -7.15 0.59
C THR A 96 17.05 -5.89 0.93
N GLU A 97 18.35 -6.02 1.18
CA GLU A 97 19.23 -4.85 1.38
C GLU A 97 19.22 -3.89 0.18
N ASP A 98 19.15 -4.40 -1.06
CA ASP A 98 19.09 -3.55 -2.25
C ASP A 98 17.79 -2.72 -2.30
N GLU A 99 16.66 -3.33 -1.93
CA GLU A 99 15.34 -2.68 -1.87
C GLU A 99 15.25 -1.58 -0.82
N ARG A 100 16.12 -1.60 0.20
CA ARG A 100 16.22 -0.52 1.18
C ARG A 100 16.45 0.84 0.51
N TYR A 101 17.15 0.85 -0.62
CA TYR A 101 17.47 2.05 -1.39
C TYR A 101 16.44 2.37 -2.47
N MET A 102 15.43 1.52 -2.65
CA MET A 102 14.39 1.63 -3.68
C MET A 102 13.06 2.16 -3.11
N VAL A 103 13.14 3.04 -2.11
CA VAL A 103 11.98 3.63 -1.42
C VAL A 103 10.99 4.27 -2.41
N ASP A 104 11.49 4.86 -3.49
CA ASP A 104 10.67 5.53 -4.51
C ASP A 104 9.81 4.56 -5.36
N ASN A 105 10.09 3.25 -5.32
CA ASN A 105 9.22 2.25 -5.96
C ASN A 105 7.94 2.02 -5.16
N VAL A 106 7.96 2.33 -3.86
CA VAL A 106 6.87 2.06 -2.93
C VAL A 106 6.20 3.36 -2.48
N TYR A 107 6.98 4.43 -2.25
CA TYR A 107 6.51 5.69 -1.68
C TYR A 107 6.62 6.84 -2.68
N VAL A 108 5.66 7.77 -2.67
CA VAL A 108 5.73 9.01 -3.47
C VAL A 108 5.27 10.23 -2.68
N ASN A 109 6.14 11.23 -2.50
CA ASN A 109 5.79 12.47 -1.77
C ASN A 109 5.28 12.20 -0.33
N SER A 110 5.85 11.20 0.35
CA SER A 110 5.54 10.90 1.75
C SER A 110 6.30 11.82 2.70
N THR A 111 5.69 12.21 3.81
CA THR A 111 6.36 12.88 4.94
C THR A 111 6.53 11.89 6.10
N GLU A 112 7.19 12.29 7.18
CA GLU A 112 7.38 11.47 8.39
C GLU A 112 6.07 10.95 9.01
N THR A 113 4.91 11.54 8.67
CA THR A 113 3.62 11.17 9.27
C THR A 113 2.52 10.89 8.25
N ILE A 114 2.76 11.16 6.97
CA ILE A 114 1.76 11.03 5.89
C ILE A 114 2.40 10.27 4.74
N TYR A 115 1.98 9.02 4.55
CA TYR A 115 2.50 8.15 3.51
C TYR A 115 1.56 8.04 2.33
N TRP A 116 2.15 8.07 1.15
CA TRP A 116 1.52 7.79 -0.14
C TRP A 116 2.23 6.61 -0.76
N PHE A 117 1.48 5.54 -1.02
CA PHE A 117 2.00 4.28 -1.53
C PHE A 117 1.65 4.11 -3.01
N LEU A 118 2.63 3.83 -3.85
CA LEU A 118 2.42 3.53 -5.27
C LEU A 118 1.68 2.21 -5.43
N LEU A 119 0.57 2.24 -6.17
CA LEU A 119 -0.25 1.07 -6.49
C LEU A 119 -0.02 0.56 -7.92
N LYS A 120 0.94 1.15 -8.64
CA LYS A 120 1.32 0.77 -10.00
C LYS A 120 2.76 1.18 -10.23
N THR A 121 3.62 0.20 -10.48
CA THR A 121 5.02 0.38 -10.88
C THR A 121 5.42 -0.68 -11.90
N GLN A 122 6.53 -0.43 -12.61
CA GLN A 122 7.14 -1.35 -13.58
C GLN A 122 8.26 -2.19 -12.96
N ASN A 123 8.69 -1.86 -11.74
CA ASN A 123 9.78 -2.56 -11.07
C ASN A 123 9.26 -3.78 -10.31
N GLU A 124 9.98 -4.89 -10.39
CA GLU A 124 9.75 -6.08 -9.57
C GLU A 124 10.60 -5.97 -8.30
N ASP A 125 9.94 -5.79 -7.16
CA ASP A 125 10.57 -5.77 -5.83
C ASP A 125 9.90 -6.81 -4.94
N ASN A 126 10.61 -7.41 -3.97
CA ASN A 126 10.02 -8.38 -3.04
C ASN A 126 8.92 -7.78 -2.16
N ILE A 127 8.99 -6.47 -1.88
CA ILE A 127 7.91 -5.74 -1.21
C ILE A 127 6.63 -5.75 -2.06
N ILE A 128 6.75 -5.80 -3.39
CA ILE A 128 5.63 -5.84 -4.33
C ILE A 128 5.37 -7.29 -4.73
N THR A 129 4.66 -8.00 -3.86
CA THR A 129 4.43 -9.45 -4.01
C THR A 129 3.41 -9.80 -5.10
N VAL A 130 2.62 -8.84 -5.57
CA VAL A 130 1.70 -9.01 -6.71
C VAL A 130 1.72 -7.75 -7.57
N ASN A 131 1.93 -7.93 -8.88
CA ASN A 131 1.77 -6.89 -9.90
C ASN A 131 1.19 -7.52 -11.17
N ARG A 132 -0.11 -7.35 -11.40
CA ARG A 132 -0.88 -8.00 -12.47
C ARG A 132 -1.76 -7.01 -13.23
N TRP A 133 -1.29 -5.77 -13.38
CA TRP A 133 -2.03 -4.74 -14.10
C TRP A 133 -2.38 -5.15 -15.54
N ASP A 134 -1.51 -5.92 -16.20
CA ASP A 134 -1.74 -6.43 -17.56
C ASP A 134 -2.86 -7.49 -17.65
N SER A 135 -3.31 -8.03 -16.50
CA SER A 135 -4.38 -9.02 -16.44
C SER A 135 -5.78 -8.42 -16.28
N VAL A 136 -5.89 -7.08 -16.28
CA VAL A 136 -7.14 -6.36 -16.02
C VAL A 136 -7.62 -5.65 -17.28
N ASP A 137 -8.86 -5.91 -17.66
CA ASP A 137 -9.54 -5.12 -18.69
C ASP A 137 -10.29 -3.94 -18.04
N LEU A 138 -9.77 -2.74 -18.31
CA LEU A 138 -10.35 -1.47 -17.87
C LEU A 138 -11.05 -0.71 -19.01
N SER A 139 -11.41 -1.39 -20.11
CA SER A 139 -12.15 -0.79 -21.23
C SER A 139 -13.57 -0.35 -20.85
N GLU A 140 -14.11 -0.92 -19.78
CA GLU A 140 -15.37 -0.53 -19.13
C GLU A 140 -15.14 -0.20 -17.65
N VAL A 141 -16.13 0.43 -17.03
CA VAL A 141 -16.06 0.80 -15.61
C VAL A 141 -16.06 -0.46 -14.75
N GLN A 142 -14.97 -0.68 -14.01
CA GLN A 142 -14.84 -1.79 -13.07
C GLN A 142 -15.03 -1.31 -11.63
N GLN A 143 -15.54 -2.20 -10.77
CA GLN A 143 -15.47 -2.02 -9.32
C GLN A 143 -14.05 -2.36 -8.85
N ALA A 144 -13.54 -1.59 -7.91
CA ALA A 144 -12.25 -1.81 -7.30
C ALA A 144 -12.34 -1.62 -5.79
N ARG A 145 -11.43 -2.25 -5.06
CA ARG A 145 -11.29 -2.05 -3.62
C ARG A 145 -9.83 -2.07 -3.19
N ILE A 146 -9.52 -1.26 -2.20
CA ILE A 146 -8.25 -1.29 -1.49
C ILE A 146 -8.50 -1.83 -0.08
N VAL A 147 -7.68 -2.79 0.33
CA VAL A 147 -7.65 -3.33 1.68
C VAL A 147 -6.30 -3.04 2.29
N VAL A 148 -6.28 -2.33 3.40
CA VAL A 148 -5.05 -2.05 4.16
C VAL A 148 -5.11 -2.80 5.48
N ARG A 149 -4.01 -3.46 5.84
CA ARG A 149 -3.86 -4.19 7.10
C ARG A 149 -2.68 -3.66 7.89
N ASP A 150 -2.85 -3.59 9.21
CA ASP A 150 -1.76 -3.27 10.12
C ASP A 150 -1.01 -4.52 10.61
N HIS A 151 -0.09 -4.31 11.55
CA HIS A 151 0.74 -5.38 12.11
C HIS A 151 -0.01 -6.26 13.12
N TRP A 152 -1.14 -5.79 13.67
CA TRP A 152 -1.92 -6.45 14.73
C TRP A 152 -3.19 -7.14 14.21
N GLY A 153 -3.42 -7.11 12.90
CA GLY A 153 -4.54 -7.80 12.25
C GLY A 153 -5.78 -6.93 12.03
N ASN A 154 -5.74 -5.64 12.39
CA ASN A 154 -6.81 -4.72 12.04
C ASN A 154 -6.72 -4.38 10.55
N SER A 155 -7.88 -4.18 9.93
CA SER A 155 -7.95 -3.88 8.52
C SER A 155 -9.08 -2.91 8.20
N THR A 156 -8.84 -2.07 7.20
CA THR A 156 -9.87 -1.19 6.63
C THR A 156 -9.95 -1.43 5.13
N GLU A 157 -11.18 -1.44 4.62
CA GLU A 157 -11.47 -1.56 3.18
C GLU A 157 -12.15 -0.29 2.67
N ARG A 158 -11.82 0.11 1.44
CA ARG A 158 -12.54 1.15 0.68
C ARG A 158 -12.76 0.71 -0.75
N THR A 159 -13.95 0.99 -1.27
CA THR A 159 -14.35 0.70 -2.64
C THR A 159 -14.34 1.97 -3.49
N PHE A 160 -14.13 1.80 -4.79
CA PHE A 160 -14.22 2.86 -5.80
C PHE A 160 -14.50 2.22 -7.17
N ARG A 161 -14.73 3.05 -8.18
CA ARG A 161 -14.84 2.63 -9.58
C ARG A 161 -13.63 3.10 -10.36
N ILE A 162 -13.19 2.32 -11.33
CA ILE A 162 -12.03 2.64 -12.17
C ILE A 162 -12.33 2.39 -13.65
N LEU A 163 -11.80 3.24 -14.52
CA LEU A 163 -11.95 3.15 -15.98
C LEU A 163 -10.68 3.63 -16.67
N LEU A 164 -10.27 2.96 -17.75
CA LEU A 164 -9.24 3.44 -18.65
C LEU A 164 -9.84 4.45 -19.66
N GLN A 165 -9.45 5.72 -19.54
CA GLN A 165 -9.69 6.72 -20.58
C GLN A 165 -8.70 6.51 -21.73
N ARG A 166 -9.24 6.47 -22.96
CA ARG A 166 -8.48 6.40 -24.21
C ARG A 166 -8.10 7.79 -24.70
#